data_AF-A0A6P0I0C4-F1
#
_entry.id   AF-A0A6P0I0C4-F1
#
_cell.length_a   1.000
_cell.length_b   1.000
_cell.length_c   1.000
_cell.angle_alpha   90.00
_cell.angle_beta   90.00
_cell.angle_gamma   90.00
#
_symmetry.space_group_name_H-M   'P 1'
#
loop_
_entity.id
_entity.type
_entity.pdbx_description
1 polymer ?
#
loop_
_entity_poly.entity_id
_entity_poly.type
_entity_poly.pdbx_seq_one_letter_code
_entity_poly.pdbx_strand_id
1 'polypeptide(L)'
;MKNQIVASIAALPLALGTVFAGAGVAEATALTGQFQLSSGISAGGLSNIFLTENSLYFEPVPTPIAIDADTDGGTFSAFNTAYISNIITFSPFVATNPFLDLGSTALPGVVTGPEPSLTDGLNIFNLDEASFRLSQTGANVSVEVDLWGDFVSETGETTRGAGSLTFQINNDTVASVQQQLDNGETIGDMTFSGGLFSASVPEPATLFGLGVVTAGLVTSRRQKKS
;
A
#
# COMPACT_ATOMS: atom_id res chain seq x y z
N MET A 1 33.62 -76.65 -18.19
CA MET A 1 34.17 -75.33 -17.81
C MET A 1 33.14 -74.25 -18.12
N LYS A 2 32.86 -73.40 -17.14
CA LYS A 2 32.17 -72.09 -17.18
C LYS A 2 30.63 -72.06 -17.24
N ASN A 3 30.08 -71.85 -16.05
CA ASN A 3 28.75 -71.35 -15.72
C ASN A 3 28.54 -69.93 -16.27
N GLN A 4 27.36 -69.62 -16.84
CA GLN A 4 26.77 -68.27 -16.88
C GLN A 4 25.24 -68.44 -16.85
N ILE A 5 24.65 -68.43 -15.64
CA ILE A 5 23.94 -67.30 -15.00
C ILE A 5 22.60 -66.97 -15.69
N VAL A 6 21.54 -67.47 -15.04
CA VAL A 6 20.16 -67.02 -15.10
C VAL A 6 20.08 -65.58 -14.58
N ALA A 7 19.35 -64.69 -15.26
CA ALA A 7 18.87 -63.47 -14.64
C ALA A 7 17.49 -63.12 -15.18
N SER A 8 16.49 -63.51 -14.40
CA SER A 8 15.09 -63.16 -14.47
C SER A 8 14.92 -61.63 -14.56
N ILE A 9 14.26 -61.15 -15.61
CA ILE A 9 13.78 -59.77 -15.68
C ILE A 9 12.54 -59.71 -14.78
N ALA A 10 12.76 -59.48 -13.49
CA ALA A 10 11.72 -59.03 -12.59
C ALA A 10 11.47 -57.55 -12.88
N ALA A 11 10.29 -57.24 -13.42
CA ALA A 11 9.81 -55.88 -13.58
C ALA A 11 9.68 -55.23 -12.19
N LEU A 12 10.62 -54.37 -11.84
CA LEU A 12 10.48 -53.43 -10.73
C LEU A 12 9.47 -52.36 -11.17
N PRO A 13 8.32 -52.17 -10.50
CA PRO A 13 7.61 -50.92 -10.60
C PRO A 13 8.48 -49.89 -9.90
N LEU A 14 9.14 -49.03 -10.69
CA LEU A 14 9.69 -47.78 -10.19
C LEU A 14 8.51 -46.93 -9.72
N ALA A 15 8.10 -47.13 -8.47
CA ALA A 15 7.38 -46.12 -7.72
C ALA A 15 8.37 -44.95 -7.52
N LEU A 16 8.50 -44.11 -8.54
CA LEU A 16 9.02 -42.76 -8.40
C LEU A 16 7.98 -41.97 -7.59
N GLY A 17 7.98 -42.22 -6.29
CA GLY A 17 7.50 -41.27 -5.30
C GLY A 17 8.41 -40.05 -5.36
N THR A 18 8.25 -39.24 -6.40
CA THR A 18 8.62 -37.84 -6.32
C THR A 18 7.52 -37.19 -5.50
N VAL A 19 7.78 -37.18 -4.20
CA VAL A 19 7.24 -36.18 -3.30
C VAL A 19 7.58 -34.85 -3.95
N PHE A 20 6.67 -34.33 -4.77
CA PHE A 20 6.47 -32.89 -4.84
C PHE A 20 6.01 -32.50 -3.45
N ALA A 21 6.98 -32.39 -2.54
CA ALA A 21 6.94 -31.36 -1.54
C ALA A 21 6.85 -30.10 -2.39
N GLY A 22 5.61 -29.65 -2.65
CA GLY A 22 5.39 -28.27 -2.96
C GLY A 22 6.09 -27.54 -1.85
N ALA A 23 7.28 -26.99 -2.15
CA ALA A 23 7.69 -25.78 -1.50
C ALA A 23 6.44 -24.92 -1.59
N GLY A 24 5.78 -24.72 -0.45
CA GLY A 24 4.69 -23.78 -0.38
C GLY A 24 5.29 -22.52 -0.94
N VAL A 25 4.89 -22.17 -2.16
CA VAL A 25 5.08 -20.83 -2.66
C VAL A 25 4.30 -20.06 -1.61
N ALA A 26 5.01 -19.40 -0.69
CA ALA A 26 4.37 -18.43 0.17
C ALA A 26 3.61 -17.56 -0.82
N GLU A 27 2.28 -17.62 -0.80
CA GLU A 27 1.50 -16.86 -1.75
C GLU A 27 1.94 -15.42 -1.53
N ALA A 28 2.56 -14.87 -2.57
CA ALA A 28 3.10 -13.54 -2.55
C ALA A 28 1.92 -12.61 -2.25
N THR A 29 1.93 -12.03 -1.05
CA THR A 29 0.72 -11.49 -0.45
C THR A 29 0.69 -9.99 -0.71
N ALA A 30 -0.34 -9.56 -1.44
CA ALA A 30 -0.68 -8.17 -1.64
C ALA A 30 -0.79 -7.39 -0.30
N LEU A 31 -0.41 -6.11 -0.33
CA LEU A 31 -0.65 -5.19 0.77
C LEU A 31 -2.14 -4.79 0.83
N THR A 32 -2.78 -5.06 1.96
CA THR A 32 -4.23 -4.94 2.17
C THR A 32 -4.54 -4.51 3.60
N GLY A 33 -5.71 -3.89 3.78
CA GLY A 33 -6.19 -3.42 5.07
C GLY A 33 -6.11 -1.90 5.17
N GLN A 34 -6.01 -1.38 6.39
CA GLN A 34 -5.99 0.03 6.68
C GLN A 34 -4.91 0.36 7.72
N PHE A 35 -4.41 1.58 7.70
CA PHE A 35 -3.52 2.08 8.73
C PHE A 35 -3.66 3.58 8.90
N GLN A 36 -3.39 4.06 10.10
CA GLN A 36 -3.32 5.48 10.42
C GLN A 36 -1.88 5.96 10.44
N LEU A 37 -1.68 7.21 10.05
CA LEU A 37 -0.41 7.90 10.14
C LEU A 37 -0.43 8.93 11.27
N SER A 38 0.67 8.97 12.01
CA SER A 38 0.98 10.03 12.96
C SER A 38 2.41 10.56 12.73
N SER A 39 2.72 11.74 13.28
CA SER A 39 4.04 12.35 13.13
C SER A 39 5.14 11.46 13.72
N GLY A 40 6.21 11.26 12.95
CA GLY A 40 7.44 10.65 13.44
C GLY A 40 8.41 11.67 14.04
N ILE A 41 9.51 11.19 14.60
CA ILE A 41 10.58 12.01 15.20
C ILE A 41 11.90 11.69 14.50
N SER A 42 12.62 12.73 14.07
CA SER A 42 13.99 12.63 13.55
C SER A 42 15.01 13.26 14.51
N ALA A 43 16.29 12.89 14.38
CA ALA A 43 17.39 13.44 15.19
C ALA A 43 17.67 14.95 14.98
N GLY A 44 16.83 15.66 14.20
CA GLY A 44 16.89 17.11 13.96
C GLY A 44 15.66 17.91 14.40
N GLY A 45 14.60 17.26 14.91
CA GLY A 45 13.37 17.93 15.36
C GLY A 45 12.09 17.30 14.81
N LEU A 46 10.97 18.02 15.02
CA LEU A 46 9.66 17.71 14.43
C LEU A 46 9.66 18.04 12.94
N SER A 47 8.90 17.26 12.17
CA SER A 47 8.74 17.49 10.74
C SER A 47 7.96 18.77 10.47
N ASN A 48 8.47 19.63 9.59
CA ASN A 48 7.74 20.79 9.09
C ASN A 48 6.99 20.41 7.81
N ILE A 49 5.79 20.96 7.63
CA ILE A 49 4.98 20.74 6.43
C ILE A 49 4.66 22.08 5.81
N PHE A 50 4.87 22.17 4.51
CA PHE A 50 4.65 23.38 3.75
C PHE A 50 3.69 23.13 2.59
N LEU A 51 2.75 24.06 2.41
CA LEU A 51 1.79 24.06 1.32
C LEU A 51 2.02 25.29 0.45
N THR A 52 2.06 25.10 -0.87
CA THR A 52 1.89 26.17 -1.85
C THR A 52 0.62 25.89 -2.66
N GLU A 53 0.23 26.81 -3.54
CA GLU A 53 -0.91 26.60 -4.46
C GLU A 53 -0.81 25.25 -5.19
N ASN A 54 0.42 24.82 -5.50
CA ASN A 54 0.66 23.64 -6.32
C ASN A 54 1.42 22.53 -5.62
N SER A 55 1.98 22.68 -4.42
CA SER A 55 2.86 21.65 -3.85
C SER A 55 2.61 21.41 -2.36
N LEU A 56 2.94 20.20 -1.91
CA LEU A 56 3.01 19.81 -0.50
C LEU A 56 4.36 19.18 -0.25
N TYR A 57 5.18 19.81 0.60
CA TYR A 57 6.51 19.30 0.90
C TYR A 57 6.76 19.22 2.40
N PHE A 58 7.53 18.21 2.77
CA PHE A 58 7.85 17.86 4.14
C PHE A 58 9.35 18.06 4.37
N GLU A 59 9.74 18.52 5.56
CA GLU A 59 11.15 18.63 5.94
C GLU A 59 11.38 18.00 7.32
N PRO A 60 12.47 17.22 7.50
CA PRO A 60 13.52 16.88 6.52
C PRO A 60 13.04 15.85 5.47
N VAL A 61 13.63 15.83 4.26
CA VAL A 61 13.30 14.84 3.21
C VAL A 61 14.33 13.69 3.21
N PRO A 62 13.90 12.41 3.24
CA PRO A 62 12.53 11.95 3.46
C PRO A 62 12.09 12.12 4.93
N THR A 63 10.79 12.33 5.15
CA THR A 63 10.23 12.67 6.48
C THR A 63 9.73 11.43 7.20
N PRO A 64 10.13 11.17 8.46
CA PRO A 64 9.67 10.01 9.20
C PRO A 64 8.21 10.16 9.66
N ILE A 65 7.46 9.06 9.59
CA ILE A 65 6.08 8.94 10.07
C ILE A 65 5.90 7.63 10.83
N ALA A 66 5.05 7.63 11.85
CA ALA A 66 4.62 6.43 12.55
C ALA A 66 3.37 5.86 11.89
N ILE A 67 3.31 4.53 11.80
CA ILE A 67 2.17 3.78 11.28
C ILE A 67 1.50 3.07 12.47
N ASP A 68 0.19 3.26 12.58
CA ASP A 68 -0.68 2.46 13.44
C ASP A 68 -1.60 1.63 12.54
N ALA A 69 -1.18 0.40 12.26
CA ALA A 69 -1.94 -0.49 11.39
C ALA A 69 -3.18 -1.02 12.11
N ASP A 70 -4.31 -1.03 11.40
CA ASP A 70 -5.54 -1.60 11.94
C ASP A 70 -5.33 -3.10 12.23
N THR A 71 -5.59 -3.49 13.47
CA THR A 71 -5.42 -4.86 13.96
C THR A 71 -6.47 -5.82 13.41
N ASP A 72 -7.51 -5.32 12.74
CA ASP A 72 -8.66 -6.11 12.28
C ASP A 72 -8.42 -6.94 10.99
N GLY A 73 -7.16 -7.23 10.63
CA GLY A 73 -6.82 -8.37 9.77
C GLY A 73 -6.19 -8.06 8.40
N GLY A 74 -5.41 -6.99 8.27
CA GLY A 74 -4.66 -6.66 7.06
C GLY A 74 -3.20 -7.14 7.07
N THR A 75 -2.54 -7.02 5.92
CA THR A 75 -1.09 -7.31 5.79
C THR A 75 -0.21 -6.13 6.21
N PHE A 76 -0.82 -4.96 6.49
CA PHE A 76 -0.10 -3.81 7.02
C PHE A 76 0.37 -3.96 8.48
N SER A 77 -0.09 -4.97 9.22
CA SER A 77 0.29 -5.19 10.63
C SER A 77 1.79 -5.47 10.84
N ALA A 78 2.53 -5.76 9.76
CA ALA A 78 3.99 -5.93 9.80
C ALA A 78 4.76 -4.60 9.91
N PHE A 79 4.11 -3.47 9.60
CA PHE A 79 4.74 -2.16 9.53
C PHE A 79 4.29 -1.28 10.69
N ASN A 80 5.21 -0.45 11.19
CA ASN A 80 4.92 0.54 12.23
C ASN A 80 5.60 1.90 11.98
N THR A 81 6.26 2.04 10.82
CA THR A 81 6.93 3.26 10.41
C THR A 81 6.98 3.36 8.90
N ALA A 82 7.19 4.57 8.39
CA ALA A 82 7.52 4.81 7.00
C ALA A 82 8.32 6.12 6.84
N TYR A 83 8.86 6.30 5.64
CA TYR A 83 9.19 7.62 5.11
C TYR A 83 8.07 8.15 4.22
N ILE A 84 7.73 9.43 4.36
CA ILE A 84 6.86 10.17 3.45
C ILE A 84 7.67 11.13 2.58
N SER A 85 7.33 11.18 1.29
CA SER A 85 7.94 12.02 0.27
C SER A 85 7.03 13.19 -0.14
N ASN A 86 7.52 14.06 -1.02
CA ASN A 86 6.83 15.29 -1.41
C ASN A 86 5.87 15.10 -2.58
N ILE A 87 4.83 15.95 -2.62
CA ILE A 87 4.05 16.25 -3.83
C ILE A 87 4.67 17.50 -4.46
N ILE A 88 5.31 17.33 -5.62
CA ILE A 88 6.06 18.40 -6.30
C ILE A 88 5.09 19.38 -6.97
N THR A 89 4.05 18.86 -7.63
CA THR A 89 2.96 19.66 -8.20
C THR A 89 1.63 18.89 -8.18
N PHE A 90 0.52 19.55 -7.84
CA PHE A 90 -0.84 19.00 -7.93
C PHE A 90 -1.40 19.07 -9.36
N SER A 91 -0.99 20.04 -10.18
CA SER A 91 -1.49 20.19 -11.56
C SER A 91 -0.47 20.86 -12.51
N PRO A 92 0.08 20.15 -13.51
CA PRO A 92 -0.05 18.71 -13.73
C PRO A 92 0.51 17.94 -12.53
N PHE A 93 -0.03 16.76 -12.24
CA PHE A 93 0.39 16.00 -11.06
C PHE A 93 1.81 15.43 -11.21
N VAL A 94 2.66 15.67 -10.21
CA VAL A 94 4.00 15.08 -10.07
C VAL A 94 4.31 14.92 -8.58
N ALA A 95 4.75 13.74 -8.17
CA ALA A 95 5.23 13.44 -6.82
C ALA A 95 6.58 12.71 -6.85
N THR A 96 7.29 12.74 -5.72
CA THR A 96 8.46 11.89 -5.50
C THR A 96 7.99 10.50 -5.11
N ASN A 97 8.27 9.51 -5.97
CA ASN A 97 7.95 8.10 -5.71
C ASN A 97 9.21 7.29 -5.32
N PRO A 98 9.11 6.35 -4.36
CA PRO A 98 7.90 6.01 -3.61
C PRO A 98 7.43 7.13 -2.68
N PHE A 99 6.12 7.37 -2.65
CA PHE A 99 5.53 8.40 -1.82
C PHE A 99 5.54 7.99 -0.35
N LEU A 100 5.21 6.72 -0.07
CA LEU A 100 5.52 6.06 1.19
C LEU A 100 6.47 4.89 0.95
N ASP A 101 7.47 4.75 1.80
CA ASP A 101 8.32 3.56 1.87
C ASP A 101 8.19 2.98 3.28
N LEU A 102 7.57 1.80 3.37
CA LEU A 102 7.12 1.20 4.63
C LEU A 102 8.25 0.45 5.32
N GLY A 103 8.21 0.37 6.64
CA GLY A 103 9.18 -0.38 7.41
C GLY A 103 8.71 -0.73 8.80
N SER A 104 9.63 -1.30 9.57
CA SER A 104 9.36 -1.75 10.93
C SER A 104 10.57 -1.48 11.84
N THR A 105 10.32 -0.79 12.95
CA THR A 105 11.32 -0.48 13.98
C THR A 105 10.87 -0.94 15.35
N ALA A 106 11.79 -0.97 16.32
CA ALA A 106 11.44 -1.28 17.71
C ALA A 106 10.53 -0.20 18.34
N LEU A 107 10.64 1.06 17.88
CA LEU A 107 9.82 2.19 18.31
C LEU A 107 9.18 2.85 17.08
N PRO A 108 7.82 2.82 16.95
CA PRO A 108 7.11 3.36 15.79
C PRO A 108 7.50 4.80 15.47
N GLY A 109 7.86 5.07 14.21
CA GLY A 109 8.18 6.41 13.70
C GLY A 109 9.34 7.16 14.36
N VAL A 110 10.19 6.48 15.14
CA VAL A 110 11.34 7.10 15.84
C VAL A 110 12.65 6.76 15.13
N VAL A 111 13.39 7.79 14.70
CA VAL A 111 14.77 7.68 14.20
C VAL A 111 15.77 8.04 15.29
N THR A 112 16.40 7.03 15.90
CA THR A 112 17.51 7.24 16.85
C THR A 112 18.80 6.62 16.32
N GLY A 113 19.73 7.46 15.88
CA GLY A 113 21.06 7.00 15.43
C GLY A 113 21.07 6.34 14.04
N PRO A 114 22.16 5.65 13.65
CA PRO A 114 22.34 5.04 12.33
C PRO A 114 21.67 3.64 12.17
N GLU A 115 20.72 3.30 13.03
CA GLU A 115 20.05 1.99 13.14
C GLU A 115 18.81 1.87 12.21
N PRO A 116 18.23 0.66 12.02
CA PRO A 116 17.79 0.10 10.75
C PRO A 116 16.84 1.03 10.01
N SER A 117 16.93 1.02 8.68
CA SER A 117 16.13 1.88 7.82
C SER A 117 14.67 1.87 8.28
N LEU A 118 14.09 3.06 8.49
CA LEU A 118 12.63 3.24 8.73
C LEU A 118 11.76 2.63 7.63
N THR A 119 12.41 2.09 6.62
CA THR A 119 11.85 1.54 5.42
C THR A 119 12.56 0.25 5.10
N ASP A 120 11.90 -0.64 4.39
CA ASP A 120 12.54 -1.83 3.83
C ASP A 120 12.99 -1.62 2.38
N GLY A 121 12.54 -0.55 1.71
CA GLY A 121 12.82 -0.28 0.30
C GLY A 121 12.10 -1.24 -0.66
N LEU A 122 11.15 -2.01 -0.15
CA LEU A 122 10.49 -3.12 -0.82
C LEU A 122 8.97 -2.96 -0.82
N ASN A 123 8.39 -2.61 0.33
CA ASN A 123 6.97 -2.37 0.52
C ASN A 123 6.69 -0.87 0.41
N ILE A 124 6.14 -0.43 -0.72
CA ILE A 124 6.02 0.98 -1.07
C ILE A 124 4.61 1.37 -1.47
N PHE A 125 4.31 2.66 -1.38
CA PHE A 125 3.14 3.28 -2.00
C PHE A 125 3.60 4.29 -3.05
N ASN A 126 3.26 4.04 -4.31
CA ASN A 126 3.47 4.99 -5.39
C ASN A 126 2.23 5.85 -5.56
N LEU A 127 2.39 7.17 -5.50
CA LEU A 127 1.31 8.13 -5.65
C LEU A 127 1.14 8.50 -7.13
N ASP A 128 -0.10 8.37 -7.61
CA ASP A 128 -0.50 8.64 -9.00
C ASP A 128 -1.31 9.93 -9.14
N GLU A 129 -2.03 10.30 -8.09
CA GLU A 129 -2.90 11.47 -8.06
C GLU A 129 -3.02 11.99 -6.63
N ALA A 130 -3.10 13.31 -6.51
CA ALA A 130 -3.44 13.96 -5.26
C ALA A 130 -4.19 15.26 -5.53
N SER A 131 -5.02 15.65 -4.56
CA SER A 131 -5.66 16.96 -4.54
C SER A 131 -5.81 17.42 -3.10
N PHE A 132 -5.80 18.72 -2.87
CA PHE A 132 -6.09 19.27 -1.56
C PHE A 132 -7.34 20.14 -1.57
N ARG A 133 -7.98 20.24 -0.40
CA ARG A 133 -9.07 21.19 -0.13
C ARG A 133 -8.83 21.89 1.19
N LEU A 134 -9.32 23.12 1.27
CA LEU A 134 -9.38 23.88 2.51
C LEU A 134 -10.80 23.81 3.08
N SER A 135 -10.91 23.50 4.37
CA SER A 135 -12.17 23.54 5.11
C SER A 135 -12.00 24.39 6.37
N GLN A 136 -13.06 25.05 6.84
CA GLN A 136 -12.98 25.90 8.03
C GLN A 136 -13.76 25.28 9.19
N THR A 137 -13.12 25.18 10.35
CA THR A 137 -13.76 24.77 11.61
C THR A 137 -13.48 25.81 12.67
N GLY A 138 -14.49 26.61 13.00
CA GLY A 138 -14.33 27.73 13.94
C GLY A 138 -13.32 28.76 13.41
N ALA A 139 -12.28 29.02 14.21
CA ALA A 139 -11.18 29.94 13.87
C ALA A 139 -9.96 29.23 13.24
N ASN A 140 -10.11 27.97 12.83
CA ASN A 140 -9.03 27.17 12.27
C ASN A 140 -9.38 26.74 10.83
N VAL A 141 -8.35 26.58 10.01
CA VAL A 141 -8.43 26.02 8.67
C VAL A 141 -7.85 24.62 8.69
N SER A 142 -8.58 23.66 8.14
CA SER A 142 -8.09 22.32 7.86
C SER A 142 -7.68 22.22 6.40
N VAL A 143 -6.51 21.63 6.17
CA VAL A 143 -6.03 21.25 4.84
C VAL A 143 -6.18 19.75 4.75
N GLU A 144 -7.05 19.28 3.86
CA GLU A 144 -7.29 17.87 3.62
C GLU A 144 -6.71 17.52 2.25
N VAL A 145 -5.76 16.58 2.22
CA VAL A 145 -5.08 16.13 1.01
C VAL A 145 -5.51 14.71 0.73
N ASP A 146 -6.29 14.52 -0.32
CA ASP A 146 -6.68 13.20 -0.79
C ASP A 146 -5.58 12.63 -1.69
N LEU A 147 -5.30 11.34 -1.56
CA LEU A 147 -4.20 10.63 -2.18
C LEU A 147 -4.70 9.35 -2.84
N TRP A 148 -4.27 9.09 -4.07
CA TRP A 148 -4.58 7.86 -4.79
C TRP A 148 -3.34 7.31 -5.47
N GLY A 149 -3.21 6.00 -5.44
CA GLY A 149 -2.03 5.34 -5.97
C GLY A 149 -2.08 3.84 -5.77
N ASP A 150 -0.91 3.23 -5.78
CA ASP A 150 -0.76 1.78 -5.73
C ASP A 150 0.26 1.39 -4.66
N PHE A 151 -0.14 0.44 -3.80
CA PHE A 151 0.78 -0.26 -2.91
C PHE A 151 1.47 -1.38 -3.69
N VAL A 152 2.78 -1.51 -3.53
CA VAL A 152 3.59 -2.59 -4.08
C VAL A 152 4.22 -3.35 -2.92
N SER A 153 3.99 -4.66 -2.85
CA SER A 153 4.60 -5.54 -1.85
C SER A 153 6.06 -5.84 -2.20
N GLU A 154 6.82 -6.37 -1.24
CA GLU A 154 8.18 -6.90 -1.46
C GLU A 154 8.27 -7.89 -2.62
N THR A 155 7.21 -8.68 -2.84
CA THR A 155 7.13 -9.68 -3.91
C THR A 155 6.61 -9.12 -5.24
N GLY A 156 6.22 -7.84 -5.28
CA GLY A 156 5.84 -7.10 -6.47
C GLY A 156 4.34 -7.07 -6.76
N GLU A 157 3.49 -7.66 -5.90
CA GLU A 157 2.04 -7.55 -6.04
C GLU A 157 1.60 -6.11 -5.84
N THR A 158 0.74 -5.65 -6.74
CA THR A 158 0.21 -4.29 -6.71
C THR A 158 -1.24 -4.29 -6.25
N THR A 159 -1.59 -3.41 -5.31
CA THR A 159 -2.96 -3.21 -4.83
C THR A 159 -3.32 -1.73 -4.88
N ARG A 160 -4.51 -1.43 -5.40
CA ARG A 160 -5.00 -0.05 -5.44
C ARG A 160 -5.16 0.47 -4.02
N GLY A 161 -4.55 1.60 -3.75
CA GLY A 161 -4.60 2.28 -2.46
C GLY A 161 -5.20 3.68 -2.58
N ALA A 162 -5.79 4.12 -1.48
CA ALA A 162 -6.19 5.50 -1.30
C ALA A 162 -5.88 5.92 0.13
N GLY A 163 -5.63 7.22 0.31
CA GLY A 163 -5.44 7.80 1.62
C GLY A 163 -5.84 9.26 1.70
N SER A 164 -5.79 9.78 2.91
CA SER A 164 -5.99 11.20 3.19
C SER A 164 -5.00 11.66 4.25
N LEU A 165 -4.42 12.83 4.06
CA LEU A 165 -3.63 13.54 5.08
C LEU A 165 -4.39 14.78 5.52
N THR A 166 -4.38 15.07 6.81
CA THR A 166 -5.03 16.25 7.36
C THR A 166 -4.04 17.11 8.12
N PHE A 167 -4.06 18.41 7.84
CA PHE A 167 -3.28 19.43 8.54
C PHE A 167 -4.19 20.52 9.08
N GLN A 168 -3.71 21.27 10.07
CA GLN A 168 -4.42 22.40 10.66
C GLN A 168 -3.56 23.66 10.68
N ILE A 169 -4.20 24.78 10.31
CA ILE A 169 -3.69 26.14 10.45
C ILE A 169 -4.59 26.82 11.50
N ASN A 170 -3.98 27.28 12.59
CA ASN A 170 -4.73 27.86 13.71
C ASN A 170 -4.90 29.37 13.56
N ASN A 171 -6.04 29.90 13.99
CA ASN A 171 -6.36 31.34 14.01
C ASN A 171 -6.32 32.00 12.61
N ASP A 172 -6.79 31.30 11.59
CA ASP A 172 -6.86 31.81 10.22
C ASP A 172 -8.22 31.48 9.58
N THR A 173 -8.45 31.96 8.36
CA THR A 173 -9.67 31.73 7.58
C THR A 173 -9.34 31.14 6.23
N VAL A 174 -10.24 30.35 5.67
CA VAL A 174 -10.04 29.75 4.33
C VAL A 174 -9.79 30.84 3.28
N ALA A 175 -10.47 31.99 3.39
CA ALA A 175 -10.30 33.11 2.46
C ALA A 175 -8.89 33.72 2.51
N SER A 176 -8.32 33.88 3.71
CA SER A 176 -6.96 34.39 3.92
C SER A 176 -5.91 33.40 3.42
N VAL A 177 -6.05 32.12 3.78
CA VAL A 177 -5.15 31.06 3.31
C VAL A 177 -5.21 30.95 1.79
N GLN A 178 -6.41 30.91 1.19
CA GLN A 178 -6.55 30.87 -0.26
C GLN A 178 -5.92 32.09 -0.94
N GLN A 179 -6.10 33.28 -0.37
CA GLN A 179 -5.46 34.49 -0.91
C GLN A 179 -3.93 34.41 -0.89
N GLN A 180 -3.33 33.85 0.17
CA GLN A 180 -1.88 33.62 0.24
C GLN A 180 -1.43 32.65 -0.85
N LEU A 181 -2.15 31.54 -1.03
CA LEU A 181 -1.86 30.55 -2.08
C LEU A 181 -1.98 31.18 -3.48
N ASP A 182 -3.06 31.92 -3.76
CA ASP A 182 -3.29 32.60 -5.04
C ASP A 182 -2.21 33.66 -5.35
N ASN A 183 -1.57 34.22 -4.33
CA ASN A 183 -0.44 35.15 -4.45
C ASN A 183 0.91 34.42 -4.66
N GLY A 184 0.92 33.09 -4.66
CA GLY A 184 2.14 32.28 -4.76
C GLY A 184 2.94 32.20 -3.45
N GLU A 185 2.31 32.48 -2.31
CA GLU A 185 2.95 32.38 -0.99
C GLU A 185 2.96 30.92 -0.48
N THR A 186 3.84 30.66 0.49
CA THR A 186 3.98 29.36 1.14
C THR A 186 3.39 29.41 2.54
N ILE A 187 2.55 28.44 2.88
CA ILE A 187 2.05 28.20 4.23
C ILE A 187 2.96 27.20 4.93
N GLY A 188 3.68 27.61 5.99
CA GLY A 188 4.65 26.75 6.70
C GLY A 188 4.29 26.36 8.14
N ASP A 189 3.31 27.03 8.77
CA ASP A 189 2.91 26.80 10.16
C ASP A 189 1.72 25.81 10.27
N MET A 190 1.77 24.72 9.50
CA MET A 190 0.73 23.69 9.52
C MET A 190 1.05 22.60 10.54
N THR A 191 0.05 22.22 11.34
CA THR A 191 0.16 21.09 12.28
C THR A 191 -0.44 19.83 11.66
N PHE A 192 0.34 18.74 11.57
CA PHE A 192 -0.19 17.45 11.15
C PHE A 192 -1.21 16.93 12.15
N SER A 193 -2.42 16.61 11.67
CA SER A 193 -3.53 16.13 12.48
C SER A 193 -3.75 14.61 12.35
N GLY A 194 -3.21 14.00 11.32
CA GLY A 194 -3.26 12.56 11.09
C GLY A 194 -3.38 12.22 9.61
N GLY A 195 -3.25 10.93 9.31
CA GLY A 195 -3.56 10.39 8.00
C GLY A 195 -4.23 9.02 8.12
N LEU A 196 -4.95 8.63 7.08
CA LEU A 196 -5.56 7.31 6.97
C LEU A 196 -5.28 6.79 5.57
N PHE A 197 -4.85 5.53 5.48
CA PHE A 197 -4.65 4.83 4.22
C PHE A 197 -5.41 3.52 4.23
N SER A 198 -5.83 3.10 3.05
CA SER A 198 -6.52 1.84 2.82
C SER A 198 -6.07 1.21 1.51
N ALA A 199 -5.98 -0.11 1.51
CA ALA A 199 -5.78 -0.91 0.31
C ALA A 199 -6.76 -2.07 0.33
N SER A 200 -7.51 -2.21 -0.77
CA SER A 200 -8.41 -3.34 -0.97
C SER A 200 -7.98 -4.11 -2.21
N VAL A 201 -7.85 -5.42 -2.10
CA VAL A 201 -7.79 -6.27 -3.30
C VAL A 201 -9.10 -6.05 -4.04
N PRO A 202 -9.08 -5.67 -5.33
CA PRO A 202 -10.30 -5.70 -6.14
C PRO A 202 -10.90 -7.09 -6.00
N GLU A 203 -12.16 -7.18 -5.54
CA GLU A 203 -12.85 -8.48 -5.50
C GLU A 203 -12.69 -9.14 -6.87
N PRO A 204 -12.37 -10.45 -6.95
CA PRO A 204 -12.29 -11.14 -8.23
C PRO A 204 -13.68 -11.12 -8.88
N ALA A 205 -13.95 -10.11 -9.70
CA ALA A 205 -15.27 -9.86 -10.26
C ALA A 205 -15.75 -10.96 -11.23
N THR A 206 -14.95 -12.00 -11.52
CA THR A 206 -15.18 -12.80 -12.74
C THR A 206 -14.57 -14.21 -12.81
N LEU A 207 -14.23 -14.90 -11.70
CA LEU A 207 -13.74 -16.29 -11.81
C LEU A 207 -14.71 -17.40 -11.38
N PHE A 208 -15.82 -17.08 -10.70
CA PHE A 208 -16.82 -18.08 -10.29
C PHE A 208 -18.27 -17.75 -10.67
N GLY A 209 -18.54 -16.58 -11.28
CA GLY A 209 -19.87 -16.17 -11.75
C GLY A 209 -20.27 -16.65 -13.15
N LEU A 210 -19.34 -17.24 -13.91
CA LEU A 210 -19.62 -17.97 -15.15
C LEU A 210 -19.24 -19.44 -14.95
N GLY A 211 -19.83 -20.05 -13.91
CA GLY A 211 -19.93 -21.49 -13.86
C GLY A 211 -20.57 -22.01 -15.15
N VAL A 212 -19.82 -22.80 -15.90
CA VAL A 212 -20.20 -24.19 -16.21
C VAL A 212 -21.72 -24.43 -16.28
N VAL A 213 -22.40 -23.94 -17.32
CA VAL A 213 -23.72 -24.46 -17.74
C VAL A 213 -23.81 -24.52 -19.28
N THR A 214 -22.92 -25.26 -19.93
CA THR A 214 -23.16 -25.76 -21.30
C THR A 214 -22.67 -27.19 -21.47
N ALA A 215 -22.91 -28.04 -20.48
CA ALA A 215 -22.84 -29.48 -20.65
C ALA A 215 -24.05 -30.14 -19.96
N GLY A 216 -25.07 -30.45 -20.77
CA GLY A 216 -26.11 -31.41 -20.38
C GLY A 216 -27.50 -30.83 -20.19
N LEU A 217 -28.21 -30.54 -21.29
CA LEU A 217 -29.68 -30.70 -21.37
C LEU A 217 -30.17 -30.63 -22.83
N VAL A 218 -29.65 -31.49 -23.71
CA VAL A 218 -30.42 -31.97 -24.87
C VAL A 218 -30.15 -33.46 -25.05
N THR A 219 -30.69 -34.28 -24.15
CA THR A 219 -31.09 -35.64 -24.51
C THR A 219 -32.50 -35.94 -24.02
N SER A 220 -33.32 -36.30 -25.00
CA SER A 220 -34.54 -37.12 -24.89
C SER A 220 -35.83 -36.45 -24.41
N ARG A 221 -36.68 -36.10 -25.37
CA ARG A 221 -38.08 -36.53 -25.31
C ARG A 221 -38.30 -37.69 -26.28
N ARG A 222 -38.62 -38.83 -25.67
CA ARG A 222 -39.12 -40.10 -26.21
C ARG A 222 -40.26 -39.94 -27.21
N GLN A 223 -40.33 -40.86 -28.18
CA GLN A 223 -41.41 -41.87 -28.31
C GLN A 223 -40.95 -42.89 -29.38
N LYS A 224 -40.58 -44.14 -29.04
CA LYS A 224 -41.37 -45.32 -28.59
C LYS A 224 -42.12 -46.00 -29.76
N LYS A 225 -41.62 -47.20 -30.09
CA LYS A 225 -42.15 -48.30 -30.93
C LYS A 225 -43.65 -48.27 -31.26
N SER A 226 -43.97 -48.43 -32.55
CA SER A 226 -44.62 -49.61 -33.12
C SER A 226 -44.23 -49.74 -34.60
#